data_AF-A0A4Q5QRV5-F1
#
_entry.id   AF-A0A4Q5QRV5-F1
#
_cell.length_a   1.000
_cell.length_b   1.000
_cell.length_c   1.000
_cell.angle_alpha   90.00
_cell.angle_beta   90.00
_cell.angle_gamma   90.00
#
_symmetry.space_group_name_H-M   'P 1'
#
loop_
_entity.id
_entity.type
_entity.pdbx_description
1 polymer ?
#
loop_
_entity_poly.entity_id
_entity_poly.type
_entity_poly.pdbx_seq_one_letter_code
_entity_poly.pdbx_strand_id
1 'polypeptide(L)'
;MSTFLRKTLKVIGYTLGGIVVVAVVYVVAAFGLALVPVAAEPVPAGGPRIAVYLMTPNGIHTDLILPVRTVQKDWSREIKYAHTTSRDSAGYNYLAFGWGDKGFFYIPGWSDLTVPIAFRAAFHLGTSAMHTTFYQASALQPSATCVR
;
A
#
# COMPACT_ATOMS: atom_id res chain seq x y z
N MET A 1 43.12 -1.84 -28.05
CA MET A 1 42.11 -2.47 -27.16
C MET A 1 41.90 -3.91 -27.63
N SER A 2 42.09 -4.93 -26.78
CA SER A 2 41.99 -6.33 -27.24
C SER A 2 40.57 -6.64 -27.72
N THR A 3 40.43 -7.47 -28.75
CA THR A 3 39.11 -7.89 -29.29
C THR A 3 38.22 -8.50 -28.22
N PHE A 4 38.84 -9.19 -27.25
CA PHE A 4 38.18 -9.73 -26.06
C PHE A 4 37.57 -8.61 -25.20
N LEU A 5 38.35 -7.58 -24.83
CA LEU A 5 37.88 -6.45 -24.03
C LEU A 5 36.71 -5.72 -24.71
N ARG A 6 36.78 -5.52 -26.04
CA ARG A 6 35.70 -4.89 -26.81
C ARG A 6 34.41 -5.72 -26.81
N LYS A 7 34.50 -7.06 -26.90
CA LYS A 7 33.33 -7.95 -26.83
C LYS A 7 32.72 -7.94 -25.44
N THR A 8 33.54 -8.01 -24.39
CA THR A 8 33.08 -7.96 -22.99
C THR A 8 32.36 -6.65 -22.68
N LEU A 9 32.92 -5.51 -23.07
CA LEU A 9 32.28 -4.19 -22.87
C LEU A 9 30.94 -4.08 -23.62
N LYS A 10 30.83 -4.65 -24.83
CA LYS A 10 29.56 -4.69 -25.56
C LYS A 10 28.51 -5.52 -24.84
N VAL A 11 28.86 -6.71 -24.35
CA VAL A 11 27.92 -7.57 -23.61
C VAL A 11 27.44 -6.86 -22.34
N ILE A 12 28.35 -6.28 -21.55
CA ILE A 12 27.99 -5.49 -20.36
C ILE A 12 27.07 -4.33 -20.74
N GLY A 13 27.39 -3.59 -21.81
CA GLY A 13 26.58 -2.48 -22.30
C GLY A 13 25.16 -2.91 -22.71
N TYR A 14 25.03 -4.01 -23.46
CA TYR A 14 23.72 -4.53 -23.86
C TYR A 14 22.92 -5.06 -22.66
N THR A 15 23.58 -5.71 -21.69
CA THR A 15 22.91 -6.19 -20.47
C THR A 15 22.39 -5.03 -19.62
N LEU A 16 23.24 -4.04 -19.33
CA LEU A 16 22.83 -2.85 -18.57
C LEU A 16 21.75 -2.05 -19.32
N GLY A 17 21.91 -1.87 -20.63
CA GLY A 17 20.90 -1.23 -21.47
C GLY A 17 19.56 -1.99 -21.45
N GLY A 18 19.59 -3.32 -21.50
CA GLY A 18 18.41 -4.17 -21.38
C GLY A 18 17.68 -3.99 -20.05
N ILE A 19 18.41 -3.96 -18.92
CA ILE A 19 17.83 -3.72 -17.59
C ILE A 19 17.14 -2.35 -17.54
N VAL A 20 17.79 -1.30 -18.07
CA VAL A 20 17.22 0.04 -18.12
C VAL A 20 15.96 0.07 -18.97
N VAL A 21 15.96 -0.55 -20.15
CA VAL A 21 14.78 -0.64 -21.02
C VAL A 21 13.62 -1.34 -20.31
N VAL A 22 13.87 -2.46 -19.64
CA VAL A 22 12.83 -3.17 -18.86
C VAL A 22 12.27 -2.29 -17.76
N ALA A 23 13.14 -1.59 -17.00
CA ALA A 23 12.70 -0.68 -15.95
C ALA A 23 11.85 0.48 -16.50
N VAL A 24 12.25 1.08 -17.62
CA VAL A 24 11.49 2.15 -18.27
C VAL A 24 10.14 1.64 -18.77
N VAL A 25 10.10 0.50 -19.45
CA VAL A 25 8.85 -0.11 -19.93
C VAL A 25 7.92 -0.41 -18.76
N TYR A 26 8.46 -0.94 -17.65
CA TYR A 26 7.68 -1.18 -16.44
C TYR A 26 7.07 0.11 -15.89
N VAL A 27 7.85 1.17 -15.73
CA VAL A 27 7.36 2.47 -15.23
C VAL A 27 6.29 3.04 -16.16
N VAL A 28 6.54 3.06 -17.48
CA VAL A 28 5.58 3.55 -18.46
C VAL A 28 4.28 2.74 -18.42
N ALA A 29 4.36 1.41 -18.33
CA ALA A 29 3.19 0.55 -18.22
C ALA A 29 2.44 0.79 -16.91
N ALA A 30 3.14 0.88 -15.78
CA ALA A 30 2.52 1.09 -14.47
C ALA A 30 1.74 2.40 -14.41
N PHE A 31 2.35 3.52 -14.80
CA PHE A 31 1.68 4.83 -14.81
C PHE A 31 0.66 4.94 -15.94
N GLY A 32 0.97 4.42 -17.13
CA GLY A 32 0.07 4.46 -18.29
C GLY A 32 -1.23 3.70 -18.03
N LEU A 33 -1.14 2.49 -17.45
CA LEU A 33 -2.31 1.68 -17.11
C LEU A 33 -3.07 2.23 -15.90
N ALA A 34 -2.38 2.81 -14.91
CA ALA A 34 -3.03 3.43 -13.75
C ALA A 34 -3.94 4.62 -14.12
N LEU A 35 -3.67 5.27 -15.26
CA LEU A 35 -4.48 6.39 -15.77
C LEU A 35 -5.68 5.95 -16.61
N VAL A 36 -5.79 4.66 -16.96
CA VAL A 36 -6.94 4.15 -17.73
C VAL A 36 -8.15 4.06 -16.79
N PRO A 37 -9.20 4.88 -16.98
CA PRO A 37 -10.35 4.85 -16.10
C PRO A 37 -11.17 3.57 -16.34
N VAL A 38 -11.66 2.98 -15.26
CA VAL A 38 -12.61 1.87 -15.30
C VAL A 38 -13.99 2.39 -14.91
N ALA A 39 -15.01 1.99 -15.66
CA ALA A 39 -16.40 2.32 -15.33
C ALA A 39 -16.76 1.74 -13.96
N ALA A 40 -17.46 2.52 -13.14
CA ALA A 40 -17.95 2.04 -11.85
C ALA A 40 -18.96 0.91 -12.07
N GLU A 41 -18.87 -0.13 -11.23
CA GLU A 41 -19.87 -1.19 -11.22
C GLU A 41 -21.24 -0.61 -10.83
N PRO A 42 -22.33 -1.00 -11.51
CA PRO A 42 -23.66 -0.53 -11.16
C PRO A 42 -24.06 -1.08 -9.78
N VAL A 43 -24.28 -0.18 -8.82
CA VAL A 43 -24.81 -0.53 -7.51
C VAL A 43 -26.33 -0.61 -7.61
N PRO A 44 -26.97 -1.76 -7.33
CA PRO A 44 -28.43 -1.89 -7.35
C PRO A 44 -29.10 -0.86 -6.44
N ALA A 45 -30.27 -0.36 -6.85
CA ALA A 45 -31.08 0.51 -6.00
C ALA A 45 -31.43 -0.22 -4.69
N GLY A 46 -31.06 0.38 -3.55
CA GLY A 46 -31.22 -0.24 -2.22
C GLY A 46 -30.15 -1.27 -1.85
N GLY A 47 -29.13 -1.48 -2.67
CA GLY A 47 -27.99 -2.35 -2.34
C GLY A 47 -27.16 -1.82 -1.16
N PRO A 48 -26.48 -2.70 -0.41
CA PRO A 48 -25.67 -2.29 0.75
C PRO A 48 -24.52 -1.38 0.30
N ARG A 49 -24.47 -0.16 0.85
CA ARG A 49 -23.36 0.77 0.65
C ARG A 49 -22.41 0.67 1.83
N ILE A 50 -21.24 0.09 1.61
CA ILE A 50 -20.18 0.00 2.62
C ILE A 50 -19.28 1.22 2.41
N ALA A 51 -19.24 2.12 3.39
CA ALA A 51 -18.33 3.26 3.35
C ALA A 51 -16.89 2.77 3.50
N VAL A 52 -16.03 3.14 2.55
CA VAL A 52 -14.60 2.83 2.58
C VAL A 52 -13.83 4.15 2.53
N TYR A 53 -12.87 4.31 3.43
CA TYR A 53 -12.01 5.50 3.46
C TYR A 53 -10.56 5.09 3.21
N LEU A 54 -9.80 6.02 2.64
CA LEU A 54 -8.35 5.92 2.49
C LEU A 54 -7.73 6.96 3.41
N MET A 55 -6.73 6.55 4.19
CA MET A 55 -6.03 7.44 5.11
C MET A 55 -4.53 7.26 4.99
N THR A 56 -3.80 8.35 4.80
CA THR A 56 -2.33 8.31 4.63
C THR A 56 -1.67 9.11 5.76
N PRO A 57 -1.61 8.57 7.00
CA PRO A 57 -1.27 9.37 8.19
C PRO A 57 0.16 9.92 8.17
N ASN A 58 1.13 9.16 7.63
CA ASN A 58 2.56 9.51 7.67
C ASN A 58 3.12 9.87 6.27
N GLY A 59 2.27 9.98 5.25
CA GLY A 59 2.70 10.27 3.86
C GLY A 59 3.47 9.16 3.14
N ILE A 60 3.70 8.02 3.79
CA ILE A 60 4.40 6.84 3.25
C ILE A 60 3.45 5.65 3.11
N HIS A 61 2.61 5.43 4.13
CA HIS A 61 1.68 4.31 4.20
C HIS A 61 0.25 4.82 4.04
N THR A 62 -0.54 4.09 3.27
CA THR A 62 -1.98 4.33 3.11
C THR A 62 -2.74 3.16 3.71
N ASP A 63 -3.59 3.48 4.67
CA ASP A 63 -4.46 2.55 5.36
C ASP A 63 -5.86 2.56 4.73
N LEU A 64 -6.46 1.38 4.67
CA LEU A 64 -7.82 1.16 4.21
C LEU A 64 -8.76 1.08 5.41
N ILE A 65 -9.75 1.98 5.51
CA ILE A 65 -10.67 2.04 6.64
C ILE A 65 -12.04 1.52 6.23
N LEU A 66 -12.52 0.52 6.96
CA LEU A 66 -13.77 -0.20 6.72
C LEU A 66 -14.65 -0.21 7.98
N PRO A 67 -15.96 -0.43 7.89
CA PRO A 67 -16.76 -0.78 9.05
C PRO A 67 -16.28 -2.11 9.64
N VAL A 68 -16.16 -2.18 10.97
CA VAL A 68 -15.71 -3.40 11.67
C VAL A 68 -16.65 -4.56 11.38
N ARG A 69 -17.95 -4.28 11.29
CA ARG A 69 -19.00 -5.26 11.04
C ARG A 69 -19.88 -4.83 9.87
N THR A 70 -20.08 -5.75 8.95
CA THR A 70 -21.00 -5.67 7.82
C THR A 70 -21.76 -6.99 7.71
N VAL A 71 -22.75 -7.07 6.83
CA VAL A 71 -23.48 -8.33 6.55
C VAL A 71 -22.52 -9.38 5.96
N GLN A 72 -21.50 -8.94 5.22
CA GLN A 72 -20.54 -9.79 4.52
C GLN A 72 -19.38 -10.25 5.42
N LYS A 73 -18.97 -9.40 6.38
CA LYS A 73 -17.75 -9.63 7.17
C LYS A 73 -17.81 -8.95 8.54
N ASP A 74 -17.44 -9.71 9.57
CA ASP A 74 -17.18 -9.23 10.93
C ASP A 74 -15.69 -9.37 11.25
N TRP A 75 -14.96 -8.27 11.10
CA TRP A 75 -13.51 -8.22 11.35
C TRP A 75 -13.13 -8.40 12.82
N SER A 76 -14.07 -8.16 13.75
CA SER A 76 -13.80 -8.27 15.19
C SER A 76 -13.49 -9.70 15.65
N ARG A 77 -13.80 -10.70 14.80
CA ARG A 77 -13.48 -12.10 15.02
C ARG A 77 -11.99 -12.40 14.84
N GLU A 78 -11.32 -11.69 13.94
CA GLU A 78 -9.89 -11.84 13.66
C GLU A 78 -9.07 -10.79 14.42
N ILE A 79 -9.49 -9.53 14.36
CA ILE A 79 -8.83 -8.41 15.00
C ILE A 79 -9.62 -8.02 16.24
N LYS A 80 -9.13 -8.43 17.41
CA LYS A 80 -9.84 -8.26 18.67
C LYS A 80 -9.53 -6.90 19.30
N TYR A 81 -10.56 -6.19 19.73
CA TYR A 81 -10.43 -4.98 20.56
C TYR A 81 -9.57 -5.23 21.80
N ALA A 82 -9.64 -6.43 22.39
CA ALA A 82 -8.86 -6.82 23.58
C ALA A 82 -7.32 -6.78 23.36
N HIS A 83 -6.85 -6.80 22.11
CA HIS A 83 -5.43 -6.69 21.77
C HIS A 83 -4.96 -5.23 21.61
N THR A 84 -5.87 -4.26 21.74
CA THR A 84 -5.53 -2.83 21.72
C THR A 84 -5.17 -2.35 23.12
N THR A 85 -4.47 -1.22 23.20
CA THR A 85 -4.10 -0.59 24.48
C THR A 85 -5.33 -0.18 25.30
N SER A 86 -6.37 0.38 24.68
CA SER A 86 -7.59 0.80 25.38
C SER A 86 -8.50 -0.36 25.75
N ARG A 87 -8.49 -1.44 24.97
CA ARG A 87 -9.42 -2.59 25.06
C ARG A 87 -10.89 -2.20 24.96
N ASP A 88 -11.18 -0.98 24.51
CA ASP A 88 -12.52 -0.44 24.39
C ASP A 88 -13.09 -0.73 23.00
N SER A 89 -14.36 -1.10 22.97
CA SER A 89 -15.12 -1.31 21.73
C SER A 89 -16.25 -0.30 21.55
N ALA A 90 -16.55 0.51 22.57
CA ALA A 90 -17.66 1.45 22.56
C ALA A 90 -17.40 2.57 21.53
N GLY A 91 -18.26 2.65 20.51
CA GLY A 91 -18.19 3.67 19.46
C GLY A 91 -17.11 3.45 18.39
N TYR A 92 -16.25 2.44 18.54
CA TYR A 92 -15.18 2.11 17.61
C TYR A 92 -15.66 1.18 16.49
N ASN A 93 -16.47 1.75 15.59
CA ASN A 93 -17.16 1.00 14.53
C ASN A 93 -16.39 0.89 13.21
N TYR A 94 -15.21 1.51 13.12
CA TYR A 94 -14.34 1.45 11.94
C TYR A 94 -12.99 0.83 12.27
N LEU A 95 -12.40 0.13 11.31
CA LEU A 95 -11.10 -0.52 11.40
C LEU A 95 -10.26 -0.12 10.19
N ALA A 96 -9.11 0.47 10.47
CA ALA A 96 -8.06 0.75 9.50
C ALA A 96 -7.13 -0.45 9.37
N PHE A 97 -6.73 -0.77 8.14
CA PHE A 97 -5.74 -1.78 7.79
C PHE A 97 -4.62 -1.16 6.98
N GLY A 98 -3.39 -1.25 7.50
CA GLY A 98 -2.16 -1.01 6.74
C GLY A 98 -1.33 -2.30 6.72
N TRP A 99 -0.66 -2.59 5.60
CA TRP A 99 0.17 -3.80 5.47
C TRP A 99 1.37 -3.53 4.56
N GLY A 100 2.51 -4.16 4.85
CA GLY A 100 3.71 -4.07 4.03
C GLY A 100 4.88 -4.86 4.59
N ASP A 101 6.06 -4.65 4.01
CA ASP A 101 7.32 -5.16 4.56
C ASP A 101 7.59 -4.56 5.95
N LYS A 102 7.93 -5.40 6.92
CA LYS A 102 8.13 -5.01 8.31
C LYS A 102 9.22 -3.95 8.46
N GLY A 103 10.33 -4.08 7.74
CA GLY A 103 11.44 -3.13 7.83
C GLY A 103 11.07 -1.76 7.27
N PHE A 104 10.36 -1.75 6.13
CA PHE A 104 9.85 -0.52 5.53
C PHE A 104 8.74 0.11 6.37
N PHE A 105 7.86 -0.69 6.97
CA PHE A 105 6.72 -0.19 7.74
C PHE A 105 7.12 0.54 9.03
N TYR A 106 8.30 0.25 9.58
CA TYR A 106 8.79 0.88 10.80
C TYR A 106 9.61 2.15 10.58
N ILE A 107 9.85 2.57 9.33
CA ILE A 107 10.59 3.81 9.10
C ILE A 107 9.71 5.03 9.42
N PRO A 108 10.21 6.05 10.14
CA PRO A 108 9.43 7.24 10.47
C PRO A 108 9.11 8.11 9.26
N GLY A 109 10.07 8.21 8.32
CA GLY A 109 10.07 9.15 7.21
C GLY A 109 10.69 8.57 5.94
N TRP A 110 10.43 9.20 4.79
CA TRP A 110 11.14 8.90 3.54
C TRP A 110 12.65 9.11 3.66
N SER A 111 13.10 10.02 4.53
CA SER A 111 14.51 10.27 4.84
C SER A 111 15.22 9.07 5.48
N ASP A 112 14.47 8.18 6.12
CA ASP A 112 15.00 7.00 6.80
C ASP A 112 15.03 5.75 5.91
N LEU A 113 14.57 5.89 4.65
CA LEU A 113 14.60 4.82 3.67
C LEU A 113 16.05 4.57 3.19
N THR A 114 16.60 3.43 3.60
CA THR A 114 17.92 2.98 3.11
C THR A 114 17.77 1.99 1.96
N VAL A 115 18.79 1.90 1.10
CA VAL A 115 18.81 0.95 -0.03
C VAL A 115 18.57 -0.50 0.41
N PRO A 116 19.15 -1.01 1.51
CA PRO A 116 18.86 -2.36 1.98
C PRO A 116 17.39 -2.58 2.38
N ILE A 117 16.76 -1.58 3.02
CA ILE A 117 15.33 -1.65 3.39
C ILE A 117 14.47 -1.66 2.11
N ALA A 118 14.70 -0.71 1.20
CA ALA A 118 13.96 -0.62 -0.05
C ALA A 118 14.09 -1.90 -0.89
N PHE A 119 15.31 -2.44 -1.01
CA PHE A 119 15.58 -3.66 -1.77
C PHE A 119 14.88 -4.87 -1.14
N ARG A 120 14.99 -5.06 0.18
CA ARG A 120 14.31 -6.17 0.86
C ARG A 120 12.80 -6.07 0.73
N ALA A 121 12.25 -4.88 0.88
CA ALA A 121 10.82 -4.64 0.72
C ALA A 121 10.33 -4.91 -0.71
N ALA A 122 11.05 -4.41 -1.72
CA ALA A 122 10.69 -4.58 -3.12
C ALA A 122 10.71 -6.05 -3.59
N PHE A 123 11.61 -6.85 -3.03
CA PHE A 123 11.78 -8.27 -3.40
C PHE A 123 11.21 -9.26 -2.37
N HIS A 124 10.44 -8.77 -1.39
CA HIS A 124 9.86 -9.60 -0.33
C HIS A 124 10.90 -10.50 0.39
N LEU A 125 12.10 -9.98 0.63
CA LEU A 125 13.18 -10.71 1.31
C LEU A 125 13.12 -10.56 2.84
N GLY A 126 11.98 -10.12 3.36
CA GLY A 126 11.71 -9.84 4.76
C GLY A 126 10.46 -10.55 5.26
N THR A 127 9.98 -10.11 6.42
CA THR A 127 8.65 -10.49 6.94
C THR A 127 7.70 -9.33 6.74
N SER A 128 6.41 -9.59 6.68
CA SER A 128 5.42 -8.53 6.63
C SER A 128 4.95 -8.10 8.02
N ALA A 129 4.52 -6.86 8.14
CA ALA A 129 3.78 -6.35 9.28
C ALA A 129 2.41 -5.85 8.82
N MET A 130 1.42 -5.95 9.70
CA MET A 130 0.11 -5.36 9.52
C MET A 130 -0.19 -4.45 10.70
N HIS A 131 -0.63 -3.24 10.40
CA HIS A 131 -1.10 -2.28 11.37
C HIS A 131 -2.61 -2.21 11.31
N THR A 132 -3.24 -2.35 12.47
CA THR A 132 -4.70 -2.27 12.60
C THR A 132 -5.06 -1.29 13.69
N THR A 133 -5.90 -0.31 13.37
CA THR A 133 -6.36 0.69 14.33
C THR A 133 -7.86 0.87 14.23
N PHE A 134 -8.51 0.88 15.39
CA PHE A 134 -9.95 1.14 15.45
C PHE A 134 -10.22 2.63 15.53
N TYR A 135 -11.23 3.09 14.80
CA TYR A 135 -11.66 4.48 14.77
C TYR A 135 -13.14 4.64 15.12
N GLN A 136 -13.44 5.75 15.76
CA GLN A 136 -14.80 6.26 15.88
C GLN A 136 -15.19 6.99 14.60
N ALA A 137 -16.48 6.98 14.27
CA ALA A 137 -16.99 7.66 13.08
C ALA A 137 -16.70 9.17 13.10
N SER A 138 -16.73 9.80 14.28
CA SER A 138 -16.43 11.23 14.47
C SER A 138 -15.00 11.61 14.08
N ALA A 139 -14.06 10.67 14.18
CA ALA A 139 -12.66 10.88 13.84
C ALA A 139 -12.38 10.76 12.32
N LEU A 140 -13.34 10.29 11.53
CA LEU A 140 -13.21 10.13 10.08
C LEU A 140 -13.79 11.37 9.39
N GLN A 141 -12.93 12.30 9.00
CA GLN A 141 -13.31 13.48 8.22
C GLN A 141 -12.60 13.43 6.86
N PRO A 142 -13.31 13.62 5.74
CA PRO A 142 -12.67 13.73 4.43
C PRO A 142 -11.67 14.89 4.42
N SER A 143 -10.47 14.63 3.91
CA SER A 143 -9.49 15.70 3.72
C SER A 143 -9.93 16.63 2.58
N ALA A 144 -9.76 17.94 2.76
CA ALA A 144 -9.96 18.93 1.69
C ALA A 144 -8.98 18.78 0.52
N THR A 145 -7.90 18.00 0.69
CA THR A 145 -6.87 17.77 -0.34
C THR A 145 -7.07 16.50 -1.15
N CYS A 146 -7.97 15.61 -0.73
CA CYS A 146 -8.30 14.38 -1.46
C CYS A 146 -9.63 14.61 -2.20
N VAL A 147 -9.58 15.46 -3.23
CA VAL A 147 -10.72 15.75 -4.10
C VAL A 147 -10.45 15.05 -5.43
N ARG A 148 -11.40 14.23 -5.86
CA ARG A 148 -11.36 13.56 -7.16
C ARG A 148 -11.71 14.54 -8.28
#